data_AF-A0A1I3T6N3-F1
#
_entry.id   AF-A0A1I3T6N3-F1
#
_cell.length_a   1.000
_cell.length_b   1.000
_cell.length_c   1.000
_cell.angle_alpha   90.00
_cell.angle_beta   90.00
_cell.angle_gamma   90.00
#
_symmetry.space_group_name_H-M   'P 1'
#
loop_
_entity.id
_entity.type
_entity.pdbx_description
1 polymer ?
#
loop_
_entity_poly.entity_id
_entity_poly.type
_entity_poly.pdbx_seq_one_letter_code
_entity_poly.pdbx_strand_id
1 'polypeptide(L)'
;MTYYQILDEFMKRDFPEFLIQKRTRRPPKNPMNSLLSYLNSLLYVTIIEQLRQTPLHPTISYLHSTKVKRLSLALDISEIFKPVIVDRLILRMITLRMLDHTCFEERDKGCFLTTIGKQKVIKEYQRKLNSTFFHRQKNKIFSYLQLIRHECTKLVQHFSQQKSYQSFRIWW
;
A
#
# COMPACT_ATOMS: atom_id res chain seq x y z
N MET A 1 7.85 -9.11 -19.22
CA MET A 1 8.36 -8.84 -17.86
C MET A 1 7.19 -8.50 -16.95
N THR A 2 7.14 -9.06 -15.75
CA THR A 2 6.14 -8.72 -14.72
C THR A 2 6.54 -7.45 -13.96
N TYR A 3 5.58 -6.78 -13.32
CA TYR A 3 5.78 -5.52 -12.59
C TYR A 3 7.01 -5.53 -11.64
N TYR A 4 7.16 -6.58 -10.82
CA TYR A 4 8.29 -6.66 -9.87
C TYR A 4 9.64 -6.96 -10.52
N GLN A 5 9.66 -7.64 -11.68
CA GLN A 5 10.92 -7.86 -12.41
C GLN A 5 11.50 -6.54 -12.93
N ILE A 6 10.63 -5.65 -13.42
CA ILE A 6 11.06 -4.30 -13.86
C ILE A 6 11.62 -3.52 -12.68
N LEU A 7 11.01 -3.64 -11.50
CA LEU A 7 11.49 -2.99 -10.29
C LEU A 7 12.88 -3.50 -9.89
N ASP A 8 13.10 -4.81 -9.97
CA ASP A 8 14.41 -5.41 -9.70
C ASP A 8 15.49 -4.90 -10.67
N GLU A 9 15.19 -4.80 -11.96
CA GLU A 9 16.13 -4.26 -12.95
C GLU A 9 16.53 -2.81 -12.63
N PHE A 10 15.58 -1.98 -12.17
CA PHE A 10 15.88 -0.61 -11.75
C PHE A 10 16.74 -0.56 -10.48
N MET A 11 16.49 -1.45 -9.52
CA MET A 11 17.17 -1.46 -8.23
C MET A 11 18.56 -2.11 -8.27
N LYS A 12 18.81 -3.03 -9.22
CA LYS A 12 19.99 -3.89 -9.26
C LYS A 12 21.33 -3.16 -9.24
N ARG A 13 21.41 -1.98 -9.85
CA ARG A 13 22.66 -1.20 -9.93
C ARG A 13 23.01 -0.52 -8.62
N ASP A 14 22.04 0.17 -8.02
CA ASP A 14 22.29 1.10 -6.91
C ASP A 14 21.90 0.53 -5.53
N PHE A 15 21.01 -0.47 -5.50
CA PHE A 15 20.40 -1.03 -4.29
C PHE A 15 20.21 -2.57 -4.37
N PRO A 16 21.28 -3.34 -4.66
CA PRO A 16 21.20 -4.80 -4.86
C PRO A 16 20.68 -5.58 -3.64
N GLU A 17 20.79 -5.03 -2.43
CA GLU A 17 20.28 -5.62 -1.18
C GLU A 17 18.75 -5.54 -1.05
N PHE A 18 18.07 -4.73 -1.88
CA PHE A 18 16.62 -4.54 -1.89
C PHE A 18 15.93 -5.19 -3.10
N LEU A 19 16.55 -6.19 -3.73
CA LEU A 19 15.90 -6.95 -4.80
C LEU A 19 14.76 -7.83 -4.28
N ILE A 20 13.65 -7.86 -5.01
CA ILE A 20 12.49 -8.70 -4.73
C ILE A 20 12.78 -10.15 -5.09
N GLN A 21 13.30 -10.39 -6.29
CA GLN A 21 13.48 -11.67 -6.99
C GLN A 21 12.17 -12.45 -7.17
N LYS A 22 11.56 -12.85 -6.05
CA LYS A 22 10.26 -13.50 -5.97
C LYS A 22 9.48 -12.95 -4.78
N ARG A 23 8.19 -12.67 -4.98
CA ARG A 23 7.33 -12.22 -3.88
C ARG A 23 7.13 -13.35 -2.86
N THR A 24 7.69 -13.19 -1.67
CA THR A 24 7.60 -14.12 -0.54
C THR A 24 6.92 -13.44 0.66
N ARG A 25 5.87 -14.04 1.21
CA ARG A 25 5.01 -13.38 2.22
C ARG A 25 5.09 -13.98 3.61
N ARG A 26 5.19 -15.31 3.72
CA ARG A 26 5.13 -16.05 5.00
C ARG A 26 6.09 -17.26 4.96
N PRO A 27 7.34 -17.10 5.39
CA PRO A 27 8.00 -15.84 5.78
C PRO A 27 8.48 -15.03 4.55
N PRO A 28 8.63 -13.69 4.67
CA PRO A 28 9.40 -12.89 3.72
C PRO A 28 10.87 -13.29 3.73
N LYS A 29 11.52 -13.33 2.57
CA LYS A 29 12.89 -13.85 2.40
C LYS A 29 13.98 -12.80 2.23
N ASN A 30 13.61 -11.53 2.05
CA ASN A 30 14.55 -10.43 1.87
C ASN A 30 13.93 -9.10 2.35
N PRO A 31 14.76 -8.06 2.57
CA PRO A 31 14.31 -6.77 3.11
C PRO A 31 13.12 -6.16 2.34
N MET A 32 13.16 -6.23 1.01
CA MET A 32 12.12 -5.69 0.14
C MET A 32 10.77 -6.42 0.32
N ASN A 33 10.79 -7.75 0.42
CA ASN A 33 9.60 -8.54 0.75
C ASN A 33 9.06 -8.23 2.15
N SER A 34 9.92 -7.92 3.12
CA SER A 34 9.53 -7.52 4.48
C SER A 34 8.83 -6.17 4.46
N LEU A 35 9.40 -5.17 3.79
CA LEU A 35 8.82 -3.84 3.60
C LEU A 35 7.46 -3.91 2.90
N LEU A 36 7.39 -4.61 1.76
CA LEU A 36 6.15 -4.80 1.01
C LEU A 36 5.07 -5.48 1.86
N SER A 37 5.42 -6.51 2.63
CA SER A 37 4.46 -7.22 3.46
C SER A 37 3.95 -6.33 4.61
N TYR A 38 4.84 -5.58 5.24
CA TYR A 38 4.51 -4.70 6.35
C TYR A 38 3.64 -3.52 5.91
N LEU A 39 4.05 -2.79 4.86
CA LEU A 39 3.30 -1.65 4.34
C LEU A 39 1.97 -2.04 3.71
N ASN A 40 1.89 -3.18 3.02
CA ASN A 40 0.59 -3.69 2.56
C ASN A 40 -0.36 -4.00 3.72
N SER A 41 0.18 -4.48 4.86
CA SER A 41 -0.63 -4.73 6.05
C SER A 41 -1.12 -3.42 6.68
N LEU A 42 -0.26 -2.39 6.74
CA LEU A 42 -0.66 -1.05 7.20
C LEU A 42 -1.73 -0.43 6.28
N LEU A 43 -1.52 -0.47 4.96
CA LEU A 43 -2.50 0.02 3.99
C LEU A 43 -3.85 -0.69 4.11
N TYR A 44 -3.83 -2.01 4.28
CA TYR A 44 -5.05 -2.78 4.50
C TYR A 44 -5.84 -2.29 5.72
N VAL A 45 -5.16 -2.09 6.86
CA VAL A 45 -5.78 -1.56 8.08
C VAL A 45 -6.30 -0.13 7.85
N THR A 46 -5.52 0.74 7.22
CA THR A 46 -5.96 2.11 6.89
C THR A 46 -7.23 2.13 6.04
N ILE A 47 -7.34 1.25 5.04
CA ILE A 47 -8.53 1.15 4.20
C ILE A 47 -9.72 0.60 4.99
N ILE A 48 -9.52 -0.35 5.91
CA ILE A 48 -10.59 -0.81 6.81
C ILE A 48 -11.12 0.35 7.65
N GLU A 49 -10.24 1.13 8.28
CA GLU A 49 -10.65 2.33 9.03
C GLU A 49 -11.36 3.34 8.13
N GLN A 50 -10.97 3.42 6.85
CA GLN A 50 -11.70 4.24 5.92
C GLN A 50 -13.10 3.68 5.63
N LEU A 51 -13.23 2.40 5.27
CA LEU A 51 -14.52 1.76 5.03
C LEU A 51 -15.49 1.90 6.20
N ARG A 52 -15.02 1.83 7.46
CA ARG A 52 -15.87 1.93 8.66
C ARG A 52 -16.61 3.26 8.81
N GLN A 53 -16.13 4.34 8.21
CA GLN A 53 -16.87 5.63 8.22
C GLN A 53 -17.72 5.79 6.94
N THR A 54 -18.08 4.68 6.28
CA THR A 54 -19.02 4.62 5.15
C THR A 54 -20.09 3.56 5.45
N PRO A 55 -21.25 3.58 4.77
CA PRO A 55 -22.26 2.54 4.93
C PRO A 55 -21.89 1.19 4.26
N LEU A 56 -20.70 1.07 3.65
CA LEU A 56 -20.28 -0.17 2.99
C LEU A 56 -19.95 -1.26 4.00
N HIS A 57 -20.47 -2.46 3.77
CA HIS A 57 -20.09 -3.63 4.56
C HIS A 57 -18.72 -4.18 4.10
N PRO A 58 -17.66 -4.19 4.93
CA PRO A 58 -16.30 -4.45 4.46
C PRO A 58 -16.02 -5.89 3.97
N THR A 59 -16.92 -6.84 4.22
CA THR A 59 -16.76 -8.25 3.78
C THR A 59 -17.23 -8.50 2.35
N ILE A 60 -18.00 -7.58 1.76
CA ILE A 60 -18.56 -7.74 0.40
C ILE A 60 -17.54 -7.21 -0.61
N SER A 61 -16.84 -8.12 -1.29
CA SER A 61 -15.85 -7.82 -2.33
C SER A 61 -16.29 -8.33 -3.70
N TYR A 62 -15.62 -7.84 -4.74
CA TYR A 62 -15.94 -8.13 -6.13
C TYR A 62 -14.75 -8.75 -6.88
N LEU A 63 -13.51 -8.41 -6.52
CA LEU A 63 -12.30 -8.99 -7.12
C LEU A 63 -11.78 -10.17 -6.30
N HIS A 64 -11.63 -10.01 -4.99
CA HIS A 64 -11.20 -11.09 -4.11
C HIS A 64 -12.38 -11.97 -3.68
N SER A 65 -12.17 -13.28 -3.60
CA SER A 65 -13.18 -14.22 -3.10
C SER A 65 -13.64 -13.84 -1.69
N THR A 66 -14.95 -13.75 -1.48
CA THR A 66 -15.52 -13.54 -0.16
C THR A 66 -15.28 -14.80 0.68
N LYS A 67 -14.49 -14.68 1.75
CA LYS A 67 -14.38 -15.69 2.79
C LYS A 67 -14.96 -15.13 4.07
N VAL A 68 -15.81 -15.90 4.74
CA VAL A 68 -16.40 -15.54 6.03
C VAL A 68 -15.27 -15.11 6.98
N LYS A 69 -15.38 -13.91 7.58
CA LYS A 69 -14.38 -13.22 8.45
C LYS A 69 -13.26 -12.43 7.76
N ARG A 70 -13.12 -12.41 6.43
CA ARG A 70 -12.13 -11.57 5.73
C ARG A 70 -12.77 -10.27 5.25
N LEU A 71 -12.22 -9.11 5.65
CA LEU A 71 -12.66 -7.79 5.17
C LEU A 71 -12.14 -7.60 3.75
N SER A 72 -12.77 -8.29 2.80
CA SER A 72 -12.25 -8.50 1.45
C SER A 72 -12.38 -7.26 0.57
N LEU A 73 -13.34 -6.38 0.83
CA LEU A 73 -13.49 -5.11 0.11
C LEU A 73 -12.26 -4.21 0.28
N ALA A 74 -11.66 -4.23 1.48
CA ALA A 74 -10.44 -3.48 1.73
C ALA A 74 -9.26 -3.98 0.89
N LEU A 75 -9.26 -5.25 0.48
CA LEU A 75 -8.23 -5.78 -0.42
C LEU A 75 -8.42 -5.28 -1.85
N ASP A 76 -9.66 -5.30 -2.34
CA ASP A 76 -10.01 -4.78 -3.67
C ASP A 76 -9.58 -3.32 -3.80
N ILE A 77 -9.95 -2.49 -2.83
CA ILE A 77 -9.56 -1.08 -2.79
C ILE A 77 -8.04 -0.93 -2.65
N SER A 78 -7.37 -1.81 -1.89
CA SER A 78 -5.92 -1.72 -1.70
C SER A 78 -5.13 -1.84 -2.99
N GLU A 79 -5.60 -2.60 -3.98
CA GLU A 79 -4.89 -2.76 -5.26
C GLU A 79 -4.67 -1.41 -5.97
N ILE A 80 -5.61 -0.48 -5.83
CA ILE A 80 -5.51 0.87 -6.42
C ILE A 80 -4.39 1.68 -5.76
N PHE A 81 -4.20 1.50 -4.45
CA PHE A 81 -3.33 2.34 -3.63
C PHE A 81 -1.93 1.77 -3.40
N LYS A 82 -1.69 0.47 -3.64
CA LYS A 82 -0.36 -0.14 -3.47
C LYS A 82 0.71 0.54 -4.31
N PRO A 83 0.56 0.75 -5.64
CA PRO A 83 1.58 1.45 -6.42
C PRO A 83 1.74 2.92 -6.01
N VAL A 84 0.66 3.56 -5.59
CA VAL A 84 0.60 5.01 -5.30
C VAL A 84 1.20 5.36 -3.94
N ILE A 85 1.01 4.48 -2.95
CA ILE A 85 1.40 4.72 -1.56
C ILE A 85 2.54 3.79 -1.18
N VAL A 86 2.36 2.47 -1.27
CA VAL A 86 3.31 1.49 -0.75
C VAL A 86 4.60 1.50 -1.56
N ASP A 87 4.50 1.26 -2.86
CA ASP A 87 5.68 1.06 -3.70
C ASP A 87 6.50 2.36 -3.81
N ARG A 88 5.82 3.50 -4.01
CA ARG A 88 6.47 4.83 -4.00
C ARG A 88 7.13 5.17 -2.66
N LEU A 89 6.52 4.78 -1.54
CA LEU A 89 7.11 5.03 -0.21
C LEU A 89 8.37 4.19 0.00
N ILE A 90 8.32 2.90 -0.35
CA ILE A 90 9.47 2.00 -0.25
C ILE A 90 10.64 2.53 -1.06
N LEU A 91 10.40 2.87 -2.34
CA LEU A 91 11.42 3.43 -3.22
C LEU A 91 12.02 4.69 -2.63
N ARG A 92 11.19 5.64 -2.16
CA ARG A 92 11.68 6.85 -1.50
C ARG A 92 12.57 6.54 -0.30
N MET A 93 12.15 5.64 0.58
CA MET A 93 12.91 5.30 1.80
C MET A 93 14.26 4.66 1.48
N ILE A 94 14.32 3.81 0.45
CA ILE A 94 15.56 3.17 -0.02
C ILE A 94 16.47 4.21 -0.69
N THR A 95 15.95 4.99 -1.65
CA THR A 95 16.74 6.00 -2.38
C THR A 95 17.31 7.07 -1.46
N LEU A 96 16.58 7.46 -0.41
CA LEU A 96 17.05 8.41 0.61
C LEU A 96 17.86 7.74 1.74
N ARG A 97 18.24 6.46 1.60
CA ARG A 97 19.04 5.68 2.56
C ARG A 97 18.53 5.77 4.00
N MET A 98 17.21 5.78 4.18
CA MET A 98 16.57 5.85 5.49
C MET A 98 16.62 4.50 6.24
N LEU A 99 16.83 3.42 5.48
CA LEU A 99 16.84 2.05 5.95
C LEU A 99 18.27 1.51 5.90
N ASP A 100 18.73 0.96 7.01
CA ASP A 100 20.05 0.38 7.19
C ASP A 100 19.91 -1.09 7.66
N HIS A 101 21.03 -1.78 7.83
CA HIS A 101 21.04 -3.17 8.28
C HIS A 101 20.37 -3.36 9.65
N THR A 102 20.39 -2.36 10.54
CA THR A 102 19.74 -2.43 11.86
C THR A 102 18.21 -2.41 11.79
N CYS A 103 17.65 -2.03 10.63
CA CYS A 103 16.22 -2.04 10.38
C CYS A 103 15.68 -3.45 10.10
N PHE A 104 16.55 -4.42 9.84
CA PHE A 104 16.18 -5.78 9.45
C PHE A 104 16.84 -6.82 10.35
N GLU A 105 16.15 -7.93 10.58
CA GLU A 105 16.65 -9.07 11.33
C GLU A 105 16.29 -10.37 10.61
N GLU A 106 17.19 -11.35 10.67
CA GLU A 106 16.91 -12.70 10.20
C GLU A 106 16.43 -13.55 11.37
N ARG A 107 15.27 -14.18 11.20
CA ARG A 107 14.66 -15.07 12.18
C ARG A 107 13.77 -16.08 11.47
N ASP A 108 13.63 -17.30 11.98
CA ASP A 108 12.69 -18.31 11.47
C ASP A 108 12.80 -18.54 9.94
N LYS A 109 14.04 -18.53 9.42
CA LYS A 109 14.37 -18.60 7.98
C LYS A 109 13.72 -17.49 7.14
N GLY A 110 13.46 -16.33 7.72
CA GLY A 110 12.89 -15.15 7.07
C GLY A 110 13.63 -13.87 7.47
N CYS A 111 13.39 -12.80 6.70
CA CYS A 111 13.90 -11.46 6.97
C CYS A 111 12.74 -10.60 7.48
N PHE A 112 12.84 -10.00 8.66
CA PHE A 112 11.78 -9.21 9.27
C PHE A 112 12.27 -7.79 9.57
N LEU A 113 11.32 -6.86 9.73
CA LEU A 113 11.66 -5.53 10.25
C LEU A 113 11.84 -5.60 11.75
N THR A 114 12.95 -5.05 12.25
CA THR A 114 13.17 -4.83 13.67
C THR A 114 12.20 -3.77 14.21
N THR A 115 12.14 -3.60 15.53
CA THR A 115 11.36 -2.51 16.15
C THR A 115 11.76 -1.14 15.61
N ILE A 116 13.05 -0.90 15.43
CA ILE A 116 13.60 0.35 14.86
C ILE A 116 13.12 0.51 13.41
N GLY A 117 13.25 -0.52 12.58
CA GLY A 117 12.78 -0.52 11.19
C GLY A 117 11.29 -0.23 11.09
N LYS A 118 10.46 -0.87 11.94
CA LYS A 118 9.01 -0.64 12.01
C LYS A 118 8.68 0.81 12.36
N GLN A 119 9.36 1.41 13.34
CA GLN A 119 9.13 2.80 13.73
C GLN A 119 9.45 3.77 12.60
N LYS A 120 10.60 3.60 11.92
CA LYS A 120 10.97 4.40 10.73
C LYS A 120 9.91 4.29 9.63
N VAL A 121 9.48 3.06 9.31
CA VAL A 121 8.47 2.81 8.28
C VAL A 121 7.10 3.41 8.65
N ILE A 122 6.64 3.25 9.89
CA ILE A 122 5.37 3.83 10.35
C ILE A 122 5.41 5.36 10.24
N LYS A 123 6.50 5.99 10.67
CA LYS A 123 6.66 7.45 10.63
C LYS A 123 6.53 7.98 9.20
N GLU A 124 7.24 7.38 8.25
CA GLU A 124 7.17 7.81 6.85
C GLU A 124 5.83 7.45 6.19
N TYR A 125 5.21 6.34 6.60
CA TYR A 125 3.87 5.96 6.15
C TYR A 125 2.81 6.99 6.57
N GLN A 126 2.81 7.41 7.83
CA GLN A 126 1.90 8.45 8.32
C GLN A 126 2.15 9.79 7.62
N ARG A 127 3.42 10.17 7.42
CA ARG A 127 3.77 11.37 6.65
C ARG A 127 3.22 11.28 5.22
N LYS A 128 3.33 10.12 4.56
CA LYS A 128 2.79 9.91 3.22
C LYS A 128 1.26 10.04 3.20
N LEU A 129 0.55 9.43 4.15
CA LEU A 129 -0.92 9.55 4.24
C LEU A 129 -1.40 10.99 4.42
N ASN A 130 -0.68 11.77 5.23
CA ASN A 130 -1.00 13.17 5.51
C ASN A 130 -0.49 14.15 4.47
N SER A 131 0.46 13.75 3.61
CA SER A 131 0.93 14.58 2.51
C SER A 131 -0.20 14.89 1.53
N THR A 132 -0.22 16.11 1.04
CA THR A 132 -1.28 16.60 0.14
C THR A 132 -0.79 16.70 -1.30
N PHE A 133 -1.74 16.62 -2.23
CA PHE A 133 -1.53 16.88 -3.64
C PHE A 133 -2.78 17.53 -4.24
N PHE A 134 -2.61 18.23 -5.35
CA PHE A 134 -3.72 18.88 -6.04
C PHE A 134 -4.43 17.91 -7.00
N HIS A 135 -5.71 17.65 -6.75
CA HIS A 135 -6.55 16.77 -7.56
C HIS A 135 -7.19 17.52 -8.73
N ARG A 136 -6.59 17.43 -9.92
CA ARG A 136 -6.99 18.21 -11.12
C ARG A 136 -8.48 18.12 -11.46
N GLN A 137 -9.04 16.90 -11.54
CA GLN A 137 -10.46 16.72 -11.91
C GLN A 137 -11.46 17.30 -10.90
N LYS A 138 -11.00 17.56 -9.66
CA LYS A 138 -11.85 18.09 -8.58
C LYS A 138 -11.52 19.53 -8.23
N ASN A 139 -10.46 20.09 -8.83
CA ASN A 139 -9.94 21.41 -8.53
C ASN A 139 -9.74 21.66 -7.01
N LYS A 140 -9.25 20.65 -6.29
CA LYS A 140 -9.15 20.64 -4.82
C LYS A 140 -7.89 19.93 -4.35
N ILE A 141 -7.39 20.34 -3.18
CA ILE A 141 -6.25 19.69 -2.51
C ILE A 141 -6.78 18.51 -1.68
N PHE A 142 -6.12 17.35 -1.81
CA PHE A 142 -6.42 16.14 -1.05
C PHE A 142 -5.17 15.62 -0.37
N SER A 143 -5.29 15.12 0.86
CA SER A 143 -4.31 14.17 1.41
C SER A 143 -4.53 12.78 0.82
N TYR A 144 -3.52 11.91 0.87
CA TYR A 144 -3.70 10.50 0.46
C TYR A 144 -4.73 9.79 1.33
N LEU A 145 -4.84 10.13 2.61
CA LEU A 145 -5.89 9.59 3.48
C LEU A 145 -7.29 10.00 3.00
N GLN A 146 -7.47 11.28 2.66
CA GLN A 146 -8.73 11.79 2.10
C GLN A 146 -9.03 11.17 0.73
N LEU A 147 -8.01 10.86 -0.07
CA LEU A 147 -8.18 10.17 -1.35
C LEU A 147 -8.72 8.74 -1.15
N ILE A 148 -8.20 7.98 -0.17
CA ILE A 148 -8.72 6.64 0.15
C ILE A 148 -10.18 6.73 0.59
N ARG A 149 -10.50 7.69 1.46
CA ARG A 149 -11.89 7.99 1.88
C ARG A 149 -12.78 8.25 0.67
N HIS A 150 -12.32 9.10 -0.25
CA HIS A 150 -13.07 9.47 -1.44
C HIS A 150 -13.35 8.26 -2.34
N GLU A 151 -12.40 7.34 -2.48
CA GLU A 151 -12.58 6.12 -3.26
C GLU A 151 -13.67 5.21 -2.67
N CYS A 152 -13.73 5.10 -1.34
CA CYS A 152 -14.81 4.40 -0.65
C CYS A 152 -16.16 5.07 -0.93
N THR A 153 -16.25 6.40 -0.87
CA THR A 153 -17.49 7.14 -1.17
C THR A 153 -17.94 6.94 -2.62
N LYS A 154 -17.03 6.81 -3.58
CA LYS A 154 -17.39 6.54 -4.99
C LYS A 154 -18.06 5.18 -5.16
N LEU A 155 -17.67 4.17 -4.39
CA LEU A 155 -18.36 2.88 -4.37
C LEU A 155 -19.77 3.01 -3.78
N VAL A 156 -19.94 3.80 -2.72
CA VAL A 156 -21.29 4.11 -2.17
C VAL A 156 -22.19 4.71 -3.25
N GLN A 157 -21.70 5.74 -3.96
CA GLN A 157 -22.45 6.40 -5.04
C GLN A 157 -22.83 5.45 -6.17
N HIS A 158 -21.96 4.48 -6.47
CA HIS A 158 -22.23 3.46 -7.48
C HIS A 158 -23.33 2.50 -7.07
N PHE A 159 -23.29 1.97 -5.84
CA PHE A 159 -24.34 1.08 -5.35
C PHE A 159 -25.67 1.79 -5.13
N SER A 160 -25.65 3.09 -4.80
CA SER A 160 -26.85 3.93 -4.75
C SER A 160 -27.34 4.41 -6.12
N GLN A 161 -26.76 3.91 -7.22
CA GLN A 161 -27.12 4.26 -8.61
C GLN A 161 -27.03 5.75 -8.96
N GLN A 162 -26.33 6.55 -8.14
CA GLN A 162 -26.14 7.99 -8.37
C GLN A 162 -25.09 8.25 -9.45
N LYS A 163 -24.03 7.43 -9.47
CA LYS A 163 -22.92 7.59 -10.41
C LYS A 163 -22.14 6.29 -10.59
N SER A 164 -21.86 5.91 -11.84
CA SER A 164 -21.02 4.75 -12.14
C SER A 164 -19.61 4.89 -11.54
N TYR A 165 -19.12 3.80 -10.92
CA TYR A 165 -17.79 3.76 -10.36
C TYR A 165 -16.73 3.83 -11.46
N GLN A 166 -15.75 4.71 -11.27
CA GLN A 166 -14.52 4.76 -12.05
C GLN A 166 -13.37 4.82 -11.07
N SER A 167 -12.41 3.90 -11.13
CA SER A 167 -11.32 3.88 -10.16
C SER A 167 -10.43 5.12 -10.25
N PHE A 168 -9.79 5.50 -9.15
CA PHE A 168 -8.73 6.49 -9.19
C PHE A 168 -7.62 6.06 -10.17
N ARG A 169 -7.15 7.01 -10.98
CA ARG A 169 -5.99 6.85 -11.87
C ARG A 169 -5.04 8.00 -11.61
N ILE A 170 -3.78 7.67 -11.34
CA ILE A 170 -2.74 8.68 -11.16
C ILE A 170 -2.39 9.29 -12.52
N TRP A 171 -2.24 10.62 -12.59
CA TRP A 171 -2.06 11.37 -13.84
C TRP A 171 -0.70 12.09 -13.92
N TRP A 172 0.26 11.73 -13.08
CA TRP A 172 1.59 12.33 -13.03
C TRP A 172 2.69 11.28 -12.85
#